data_AF-A0A1Q4D642-F1
#
_entry.id   AF-A0A1Q4D642-F1
#
_cell.length_a   1.000
_cell.length_b   1.000
_cell.length_c   1.000
_cell.angle_alpha   90.00
_cell.angle_beta   90.00
_cell.angle_gamma   90.00
#
_symmetry.space_group_name_H-M   'P 1'
#
loop_
_entity.id
_entity.type
_entity.pdbx_description
1 polymer ?
#
loop_
_entity_poly.entity_id
_entity_poly.type
_entity_poly.pdbx_seq_one_letter_code
_entity_poly.pdbx_strand_id
1 'polypeptide(L)'
;MNEGTVLVLNWHGIGDPPRDLDPGEARTWVPTASFESVLDAVADRSDVMITFDDGNVSDVEIALPLLLERNLSAQFFLPAGLIGEPGRLDESGIRKLTGTGMTIGSHGWAHRDWRRLRPVEVKDEYERAPEELGRITDQRIDIVAIPFGSYDRDVIGRLRDQDVRRVYTSDGGRTDPQQWLQSRFSVRRDTTAEDIRAMLAHRPAPRERMRRAAVMWAKRNRPTSGMGGFARE
;
A
#
# COMPACT_ATOMS: atom_id res chain seq x y z
N MET A 1 -2.56 -5.99 27.26
CA MET A 1 -1.45 -5.78 26.30
C MET A 1 -2.09 -5.77 24.91
N ASN A 2 -1.68 -4.89 23.98
CA ASN A 2 -2.14 -4.91 22.56
C ASN A 2 -1.49 -6.08 21.80
N GLU A 3 -1.33 -7.22 22.48
CA GLU A 3 -0.51 -8.34 22.05
C GLU A 3 -1.06 -8.91 20.75
N GLY A 4 -0.24 -8.83 19.71
CA GLY A 4 -0.50 -9.46 18.41
C GLY A 4 -1.18 -8.57 17.36
N THR A 5 -1.33 -7.26 17.54
CA THR A 5 -1.74 -6.38 16.41
C THR A 5 -0.68 -5.36 16.07
N VAL A 6 -0.61 -4.96 14.80
CA VAL A 6 0.33 -3.97 14.28
C VAL A 6 -0.41 -2.79 13.67
N LEU A 7 0.22 -1.61 13.71
CA LEU A 7 -0.17 -0.47 12.90
C LEU A 7 0.66 -0.48 11.62
N VAL A 8 0.01 -0.58 10.46
CA VAL A 8 0.70 -0.50 9.17
C VAL A 8 0.57 0.93 8.64
N LEU A 9 1.69 1.65 8.57
CA LEU A 9 1.77 3.01 8.06
C LEU A 9 2.10 2.98 6.57
N ASN A 10 1.41 3.80 5.78
CA ASN A 10 1.57 3.83 4.33
C ASN A 10 1.86 5.24 3.80
N TRP A 11 2.96 5.40 3.08
CA TRP A 11 3.36 6.64 2.41
C TRP A 11 3.23 6.50 0.88
N HIS A 12 3.17 7.64 0.18
CA HIS A 12 3.05 7.67 -1.29
C HIS A 12 4.16 8.54 -1.87
N GLY A 13 4.19 9.84 -1.51
CA GLY A 13 5.27 10.75 -1.93
C GLY A 13 5.84 11.55 -0.76
N ILE A 14 7.13 11.83 -0.81
CA ILE A 14 7.86 12.55 0.25
C ILE A 14 8.65 13.72 -0.34
N GLY A 15 8.68 14.83 0.37
CA GLY A 15 9.44 16.02 0.00
C GLY A 15 8.72 16.89 -1.02
N ASP A 16 9.48 17.46 -1.96
CA ASP A 16 8.93 18.28 -3.04
C ASP A 16 8.59 17.39 -4.25
N PRO A 17 7.38 17.50 -4.82
CA PRO A 17 7.00 16.74 -5.99
C PRO A 17 7.93 16.98 -7.20
N PRO A 18 8.47 15.93 -7.83
CA PRO A 18 9.28 16.06 -9.05
C PRO A 18 8.41 16.25 -10.31
N ARG A 19 7.08 16.18 -10.17
CA ARG A 19 6.09 16.30 -11.24
C ARG A 19 4.80 16.93 -10.71
N ASP A 20 3.92 17.29 -11.64
CA ASP A 20 2.56 17.63 -11.28
C ASP A 20 1.86 16.43 -10.64
N LEU A 21 1.16 16.72 -9.54
CA LEU A 21 0.44 15.72 -8.76
C LEU A 21 -0.95 15.50 -9.33
N ASP A 22 -1.38 14.24 -9.36
CA ASP A 22 -2.74 13.92 -9.75
C ASP A 22 -3.75 14.48 -8.72
N PRO A 23 -5.01 14.72 -9.13
CA PRO A 23 -6.03 15.21 -8.21
C PRO A 23 -6.18 14.35 -6.95
N GLY A 24 -5.80 14.93 -5.81
CA GLY A 24 -5.91 14.30 -4.49
C GLY A 24 -4.63 13.66 -3.97
N GLU A 25 -3.60 13.48 -4.80
CA GLU A 25 -2.27 12.98 -4.41
C GLU A 25 -1.55 13.96 -3.47
N ALA A 26 -1.81 15.27 -3.61
CA ALA A 26 -1.29 16.30 -2.70
C ALA A 26 -1.60 16.07 -1.21
N ARG A 27 -2.68 15.33 -0.89
CA ARG A 27 -3.02 14.99 0.51
C ARG A 27 -2.11 13.91 1.09
N THR A 28 -1.54 13.05 0.26
CA THR A 28 -0.64 11.95 0.64
C THR A 28 0.81 12.24 0.26
N TRP A 29 1.10 13.47 -0.17
CA TRP A 29 2.45 13.98 -0.37
C TRP A 29 2.95 14.71 0.88
N VAL A 30 3.87 14.07 1.59
CA VAL A 30 4.28 14.44 2.95
C VAL A 30 5.61 15.20 2.92
N PRO A 31 5.76 16.33 3.65
CA PRO A 31 7.05 17.01 3.76
C PRO A 31 8.10 16.11 4.42
N THR A 32 9.36 16.22 4.01
CA THR A 32 10.46 15.40 4.56
C THR A 32 10.55 15.50 6.08
N ALA A 33 10.43 16.70 6.64
CA ALA A 33 10.46 16.91 8.10
C ALA A 33 9.32 16.17 8.83
N SER A 34 8.12 16.10 8.23
CA SER A 34 7.00 15.34 8.80
C SER A 34 7.27 13.83 8.72
N PHE A 35 7.86 13.36 7.61
CA PHE A 35 8.26 11.96 7.45
C PHE A 35 9.30 11.54 8.49
N GLU A 36 10.39 12.31 8.65
CA GLU A 36 11.42 12.09 9.66
C GLU A 36 10.83 12.04 11.08
N SER A 37 9.99 13.02 11.43
CA SER A 37 9.37 13.07 12.76
C SER A 37 8.50 11.85 13.06
N VAL A 38 7.78 11.33 12.06
CA VAL A 38 7.00 10.09 12.21
C VAL A 38 7.91 8.87 12.30
N LEU A 39 8.98 8.79 11.50
CA LEU A 39 9.95 7.71 11.61
C LEU A 39 10.59 7.66 13.01
N ASP A 40 10.99 8.80 13.55
CA ASP A 40 11.57 8.90 14.90
C ASP A 40 10.56 8.42 15.96
N ALA A 41 9.28 8.70 15.77
CA ALA A 41 8.24 8.25 16.69
C ALA A 41 7.99 6.73 16.66
N VAL A 42 8.42 6.04 15.60
CA VAL A 42 8.16 4.60 15.41
C VAL A 42 9.42 3.74 15.33
N ALA A 43 10.63 4.33 15.37
CA ALA A 43 11.88 3.61 15.16
C ALA A 43 12.07 2.41 16.11
N ASP A 44 11.73 2.58 17.39
CA ASP A 44 11.85 1.53 18.41
C ASP A 44 10.57 0.67 18.58
N ARG A 45 9.65 0.73 17.62
CA ARG A 45 8.33 0.07 17.72
C ARG A 45 8.30 -1.23 16.92
N SER A 46 8.25 -2.36 17.63
CA SER A 46 8.04 -3.68 17.02
C SER A 46 6.60 -3.93 16.57
N ASP A 47 5.66 -3.04 16.90
CA ASP A 47 4.24 -3.13 16.56
C ASP A 47 3.83 -2.19 15.42
N VAL A 48 4.81 -1.76 14.62
CA VAL A 48 4.62 -0.93 13.42
C VAL A 48 5.21 -1.63 12.20
N MET A 49 4.50 -1.56 11.08
CA MET A 49 5.00 -1.93 9.76
C MET A 49 4.98 -0.69 8.86
N ILE A 50 6.01 -0.55 8.04
CA ILE A 50 6.17 0.59 7.13
C ILE A 50 5.96 0.10 5.71
N THR A 51 5.07 0.77 4.98
CA THR A 51 4.83 0.52 3.56
C THR A 51 4.82 1.79 2.75
N PHE A 52 5.06 1.63 1.45
CA PHE A 52 5.01 2.69 0.45
C PHE A 52 4.23 2.20 -0.76
N ASP A 53 3.43 3.07 -1.35
CA ASP A 53 2.73 2.82 -2.61
C ASP A 53 3.28 3.71 -3.73
N ASP A 54 2.92 3.37 -4.96
CA ASP A 54 3.09 4.15 -6.19
C ASP A 54 4.50 4.25 -6.77
N GLY A 55 5.55 3.90 -6.03
CA GLY A 55 6.92 3.83 -6.55
C GLY A 55 7.46 5.18 -7.02
N ASN A 56 7.37 6.20 -6.17
CA ASN A 56 7.88 7.53 -6.47
C ASN A 56 9.41 7.57 -6.28
N VAL A 57 10.13 8.42 -7.02
CA VAL A 57 11.59 8.57 -6.85
C VAL A 57 12.01 8.94 -5.41
N SER A 58 11.14 9.65 -4.69
CA SER A 58 11.32 9.96 -3.28
C SER A 58 11.52 8.73 -2.38
N ASP A 59 11.02 7.57 -2.79
CA ASP A 59 11.17 6.29 -2.07
C ASP A 59 12.64 5.89 -1.94
N VAL A 60 13.44 6.20 -2.96
CA VAL A 60 14.89 5.92 -2.99
C VAL A 60 15.72 7.11 -2.57
N GLU A 61 15.35 8.31 -3.00
CA GLU A 61 16.13 9.53 -2.77
C GLU A 61 16.02 10.03 -1.32
N ILE A 62 14.86 9.84 -0.69
CA ILE A 62 14.57 10.37 0.64
C ILE A 62 14.24 9.25 1.63
N ALA A 63 13.29 8.37 1.29
CA ALA A 63 12.80 7.39 2.26
C ALA A 63 13.87 6.35 2.62
N LEU A 64 14.51 5.75 1.61
CA LEU A 64 15.53 4.72 1.80
C LEU A 64 16.67 5.14 2.75
N PRO A 65 17.40 6.26 2.55
CA PRO A 65 18.49 6.63 3.46
C PRO A 65 17.98 6.84 4.90
N LEU A 66 16.84 7.50 5.08
CA LEU A 66 16.27 7.77 6.40
C LEU A 66 15.80 6.49 7.13
N LEU A 67 15.33 5.49 6.39
CA LEU A 67 15.01 4.17 6.94
C LEU A 67 16.27 3.43 7.38
N LEU A 68 17.33 3.46 6.55
CA LEU A 68 18.60 2.78 6.85
C LEU A 68 19.31 3.38 8.07
N GLU A 69 19.30 4.71 8.22
CA GLU A 69 19.82 5.41 9.41
C GLU A 69 19.18 4.92 10.72
N ARG A 70 17.92 4.48 10.64
CA ARG A 70 17.12 4.01 11.78
C ARG A 70 17.06 2.48 11.87
N ASN A 71 17.79 1.77 11.01
CA ASN A 71 17.75 0.31 10.91
C ASN A 71 16.32 -0.25 10.71
N LEU A 72 15.51 0.46 9.92
CA LEU A 72 14.12 0.10 9.62
C LEU A 72 14.03 -0.59 8.26
N SER A 73 13.20 -1.63 8.19
CA SER A 73 12.81 -2.28 6.93
C SER A 73 11.40 -1.84 6.51
N ALA A 74 11.15 -1.75 5.21
CA ALA A 74 9.85 -1.39 4.66
C ALA A 74 9.46 -2.27 3.45
N GLN A 75 8.18 -2.19 3.08
CA GLN A 75 7.63 -2.85 1.89
C GLN A 75 7.14 -1.81 0.88
N PHE A 76 7.54 -1.92 -0.38
CA PHE A 76 7.19 -0.98 -1.44
C PHE A 76 6.31 -1.68 -2.47
N PHE A 77 5.11 -1.15 -2.69
CA PHE A 77 4.14 -1.67 -3.65
C PHE A 77 4.17 -0.84 -4.92
N LEU A 78 4.60 -1.46 -6.01
CA LEU A 78 4.93 -0.74 -7.23
C LEU A 78 3.91 -1.03 -8.34
N PRO A 79 3.39 -0.01 -9.05
CA PRO A 79 2.64 -0.20 -10.28
C PRO A 79 3.62 -0.47 -11.43
N ALA A 80 3.71 -1.73 -11.86
CA ALA A 80 4.77 -2.20 -12.76
C ALA A 80 4.82 -1.48 -14.12
N GLY A 81 3.66 -1.05 -14.62
CA GLY A 81 3.55 -0.33 -15.90
C GLY A 81 3.98 1.13 -15.85
N LEU A 82 4.24 1.69 -14.66
CA LEU A 82 4.69 3.08 -14.49
C LEU A 82 6.20 3.17 -14.18
N ILE A 83 6.91 2.04 -14.15
CA ILE A 83 8.35 2.00 -13.88
C ILE A 83 9.08 2.79 -14.99
N GLY A 84 9.95 3.71 -14.57
CA GLY A 84 10.74 4.57 -15.46
C GLY A 84 9.99 5.78 -16.03
N GLU A 85 8.71 5.98 -15.70
CA GLU A 85 8.02 7.23 -16.01
C GLU A 85 8.63 8.41 -15.22
N PRO A 86 8.49 9.67 -15.69
CA PRO A 86 8.98 10.84 -14.97
C PRO A 86 8.49 10.90 -13.51
N GLY A 87 9.43 10.98 -12.56
CA GLY A 87 9.14 11.00 -11.12
C GLY A 87 8.82 9.63 -10.51
N ARG A 88 8.89 8.54 -11.27
CA ARG A 88 8.75 7.16 -10.79
C ARG A 88 10.10 6.45 -10.72
N LEU A 89 10.16 5.40 -9.92
CA LEU A 89 11.33 4.53 -9.85
C LEU A 89 11.58 3.83 -11.19
N ASP A 90 12.85 3.71 -11.55
CA ASP A 90 13.32 2.82 -12.62
C ASP A 90 13.79 1.47 -12.03
N GLU A 91 14.22 0.55 -12.90
CA GLU A 91 14.71 -0.75 -12.43
C GLU A 91 15.92 -0.64 -11.48
N SER A 92 16.75 0.40 -11.63
CA SER A 92 17.93 0.60 -10.79
C SER A 92 17.54 0.98 -9.37
N GLY A 93 16.53 1.85 -9.22
CA GLY A 93 15.93 2.22 -7.94
C GLY A 93 15.31 1.01 -7.24
N ILE A 94 14.59 0.17 -7.99
CA ILE A 94 13.98 -1.07 -7.46
C ILE A 94 15.06 -2.03 -6.96
N ARG A 95 16.13 -2.26 -7.73
CA ARG A 95 17.26 -3.10 -7.31
C ARG A 95 18.00 -2.53 -6.10
N LYS A 96 18.06 -1.21 -5.97
CA LYS A 96 18.64 -0.55 -4.77
C LYS A 96 17.78 -0.81 -3.53
N LEU A 97 16.45 -0.77 -3.65
CA LEU A 97 15.54 -1.12 -2.56
C LEU A 97 15.75 -2.58 -2.12
N THR A 98 15.72 -3.54 -3.03
CA THR A 98 15.91 -4.96 -2.66
C THR A 98 17.33 -5.24 -2.15
N GLY A 99 18.35 -4.63 -2.76
CA GLY A 99 19.76 -4.76 -2.35
C GLY A 99 20.08 -4.19 -0.97
N THR A 100 19.15 -3.45 -0.36
CA THR A 100 19.27 -2.87 0.99
C THR A 100 18.32 -3.51 2.01
N GLY A 101 17.70 -4.64 1.65
CA GLY A 101 16.82 -5.41 2.54
C GLY A 101 15.36 -4.97 2.56
N MET A 102 14.95 -4.08 1.63
CA MET A 102 13.54 -3.72 1.47
C MET A 102 12.79 -4.79 0.67
N THR A 103 11.50 -4.94 0.93
CA THR A 103 10.64 -5.90 0.21
C THR A 103 9.86 -5.20 -0.89
N ILE A 104 9.70 -5.84 -2.05
CA ILE A 104 8.87 -5.35 -3.15
C ILE A 104 7.57 -6.16 -3.23
N GLY A 105 6.45 -5.44 -3.42
CA GLY A 105 5.12 -5.97 -3.67
C GLY A 105 4.51 -5.37 -4.94
N SER A 106 3.40 -5.95 -5.39
CA SER A 106 2.67 -5.43 -6.55
C SER A 106 1.62 -4.40 -6.13
N HIS A 107 1.55 -3.30 -6.88
CA HIS A 107 0.44 -2.35 -6.87
C HIS A 107 -0.33 -2.37 -8.20
N GLY A 108 -0.27 -3.49 -8.90
CA GLY A 108 -0.86 -3.66 -10.22
C GLY A 108 0.04 -3.16 -11.35
N TRP A 109 -0.57 -2.90 -12.51
CA TRP A 109 0.13 -2.45 -13.70
C TRP A 109 0.04 -0.93 -13.87
N ALA A 110 -1.17 -0.37 -13.92
CA ALA A 110 -1.37 1.07 -14.17
C ALA A 110 -2.19 1.75 -13.06
N HIS A 111 -2.17 1.21 -11.84
CA HIS A 111 -2.86 1.79 -10.69
C HIS A 111 -4.37 2.03 -10.94
N ARG A 112 -5.05 1.04 -11.53
CA ARG A 112 -6.48 1.12 -11.88
C ARG A 112 -7.38 0.73 -10.71
N ASP A 113 -8.62 1.23 -10.70
CA ASP A 113 -9.65 0.74 -9.79
C ASP A 113 -10.04 -0.69 -10.15
N TRP A 114 -9.55 -1.65 -9.35
CA TRP A 114 -9.71 -3.08 -9.62
C TRP A 114 -11.15 -3.59 -9.63
N ARG A 115 -12.10 -2.81 -9.09
CA ARG A 115 -13.54 -3.11 -9.15
C ARG A 115 -14.15 -2.88 -10.53
N ARG A 116 -13.40 -2.23 -11.44
CA ARG A 116 -13.91 -1.74 -12.73
C ARG A 116 -13.09 -2.22 -13.92
N LEU A 117 -12.24 -3.23 -13.72
CA LEU A 117 -11.36 -3.74 -14.77
C LEU A 117 -12.15 -4.43 -15.87
N ARG A 118 -11.73 -4.16 -17.10
CA ARG A 118 -12.09 -4.94 -18.27
C ARG A 118 -11.29 -6.26 -18.25
N PRO A 119 -11.78 -7.33 -18.90
CA PRO A 119 -11.08 -8.62 -18.93
C PRO A 119 -9.61 -8.55 -19.36
N VAL A 120 -9.29 -7.69 -20.34
CA VAL A 120 -7.91 -7.48 -20.81
C VAL A 120 -7.02 -6.83 -19.73
N GLU A 121 -7.57 -5.96 -18.90
CA GLU A 121 -6.83 -5.25 -17.86
C GLU A 121 -6.57 -6.14 -16.65
N VAL A 122 -7.43 -7.14 -16.39
CA VAL A 122 -7.21 -8.11 -15.31
C VAL A 122 -5.86 -8.81 -15.50
N LYS A 123 -5.53 -9.22 -16.73
CA LYS A 123 -4.26 -9.89 -17.01
C LYS A 123 -3.06 -8.99 -16.69
N ASP A 124 -3.10 -7.73 -17.13
CA ASP A 124 -2.01 -6.80 -16.86
C ASP A 124 -1.84 -6.57 -15.35
N GLU A 125 -2.94 -6.29 -14.63
CA GLU A 125 -2.91 -5.91 -13.22
C GLU A 125 -2.56 -7.07 -12.27
N TYR A 126 -3.02 -8.29 -12.56
CA TYR A 126 -2.88 -9.43 -11.64
C TYR A 126 -1.74 -10.39 -12.00
N GLU A 127 -1.43 -10.55 -13.29
CA GLU A 127 -0.44 -11.55 -13.75
C GLU A 127 0.84 -10.86 -14.21
N ARG A 128 0.74 -9.94 -15.18
CA ARG A 128 1.91 -9.31 -15.80
C ARG A 128 2.69 -8.43 -14.82
N ALA A 129 2.00 -7.70 -13.94
CA ALA A 129 2.63 -6.83 -12.96
C ALA A 129 3.57 -7.58 -11.98
N PRO A 130 3.12 -8.61 -11.25
CA PRO A 130 4.03 -9.37 -10.39
C PRO A 130 5.12 -10.14 -11.16
N GLU A 131 4.85 -10.59 -12.39
CA GLU A 131 5.87 -11.20 -13.26
C GLU A 131 7.00 -10.22 -13.61
N GLU A 132 6.65 -9.01 -14.03
CA GLU A 132 7.64 -7.99 -14.41
C GLU A 132 8.45 -7.52 -13.20
N LEU A 133 7.79 -7.29 -12.08
CA LEU A 133 8.49 -6.98 -10.82
C LEU A 133 9.40 -8.11 -10.39
N GLY A 134 8.96 -9.37 -10.53
CA GLY A 134 9.78 -10.54 -10.21
C GLY A 134 10.99 -10.68 -11.12
N ARG A 135 10.87 -10.31 -12.40
CA ARG A 135 12.00 -10.24 -13.35
C ARG A 135 13.03 -9.19 -12.93
N ILE A 136 12.59 -8.03 -12.43
CA ILE A 136 13.49 -6.94 -12.02
C ILE A 136 14.23 -7.30 -10.72
N THR A 137 13.51 -7.91 -9.76
CA THR A 137 14.01 -8.20 -8.41
C THR A 137 14.68 -9.56 -8.27
N ASP A 138 14.48 -10.46 -9.23
CA ASP A 138 14.83 -11.88 -9.14
C ASP A 138 14.16 -12.57 -7.93
N GLN A 139 12.93 -12.15 -7.61
CA GLN A 139 12.16 -12.63 -6.46
C GLN A 139 10.70 -12.89 -6.85
N ARG A 140 10.07 -13.87 -6.19
CA ARG A 140 8.62 -14.06 -6.32
C ARG A 140 7.89 -12.89 -5.64
N ILE A 141 6.96 -12.27 -6.36
CA ILE A 141 6.07 -11.25 -5.82
C ILE A 141 4.79 -11.92 -5.30
N ASP A 142 4.62 -11.95 -3.98
CA ASP A 142 3.50 -12.61 -3.31
C ASP A 142 2.75 -11.72 -2.31
N ILE A 143 3.04 -10.42 -2.31
CA ILE A 143 2.30 -9.42 -1.55
C ILE A 143 1.76 -8.33 -2.49
N VAL A 144 0.55 -7.87 -2.18
CA VAL A 144 -0.19 -6.96 -3.06
C VAL A 144 -0.82 -5.84 -2.25
N ALA A 145 -0.72 -4.59 -2.71
CA ALA A 145 -1.56 -3.50 -2.25
C ALA A 145 -2.64 -3.22 -3.29
N ILE A 146 -3.89 -3.07 -2.86
CA ILE A 146 -5.01 -2.77 -3.77
C ILE A 146 -5.02 -1.26 -4.06
N PRO A 147 -4.96 -0.83 -5.35
CA PRO A 147 -5.09 0.58 -5.72
C PRO A 147 -6.28 1.26 -5.05
N PHE A 148 -6.05 2.46 -4.51
CA PHE A 148 -7.03 3.26 -3.78
C PHE A 148 -7.67 2.57 -2.56
N GLY A 149 -7.14 1.43 -2.09
CA GLY A 149 -7.79 0.58 -1.07
C GLY A 149 -9.20 0.14 -1.45
N SER A 150 -9.50 0.08 -2.74
CA SER A 150 -10.84 -0.09 -3.29
C SER A 150 -11.05 -1.52 -3.76
N TYR A 151 -11.86 -2.28 -3.02
CA TYR A 151 -12.13 -3.69 -3.31
C TYR A 151 -13.59 -4.06 -3.06
N ASP A 152 -14.01 -5.14 -3.68
CA ASP A 152 -15.30 -5.81 -3.51
C ASP A 152 -15.12 -7.33 -3.46
N ARG A 153 -16.20 -8.10 -3.62
CA ARG A 153 -16.15 -9.56 -3.56
C ARG A 153 -15.31 -10.15 -4.69
N ASP A 154 -15.37 -9.56 -5.88
CA ASP A 154 -14.69 -10.07 -7.06
C ASP A 154 -13.20 -9.84 -6.97
N VAL A 155 -12.77 -8.64 -6.56
CA VAL A 155 -11.35 -8.34 -6.31
C VAL A 155 -10.76 -9.31 -5.30
N ILE A 156 -11.47 -9.55 -4.18
CA ILE A 156 -11.02 -10.49 -3.15
C ILE A 156 -11.00 -11.93 -3.66
N GLY A 157 -11.96 -12.33 -4.49
CA GLY A 157 -11.97 -13.63 -5.14
C GLY A 157 -10.73 -13.83 -6.01
N ARG A 158 -10.50 -12.91 -6.95
CA ARG A 158 -9.34 -12.95 -7.87
C ARG A 158 -8.02 -13.03 -7.13
N LEU A 159 -7.83 -12.23 -6.08
CA LEU A 159 -6.58 -12.26 -5.30
C LEU A 159 -6.37 -13.58 -4.54
N ARG A 160 -7.44 -14.28 -4.17
CA ARG A 160 -7.32 -15.63 -3.58
C ARG A 160 -6.91 -16.68 -4.59
N ASP A 161 -7.31 -16.52 -5.84
CA ASP A 161 -6.96 -17.44 -6.93
C ASP A 161 -5.49 -17.28 -7.40
N GLN A 162 -4.80 -16.21 -6.97
CA GLN A 162 -3.43 -15.86 -7.38
C GLN A 162 -2.35 -16.27 -6.37
N ASP A 163 -2.67 -17.12 -5.37
CA ASP A 163 -1.75 -17.55 -4.31
C ASP A 163 -0.98 -16.40 -3.62
N VAL A 164 -1.62 -15.24 -3.50
CA VAL A 164 -1.05 -14.07 -2.81
C VAL A 164 -0.98 -14.36 -1.32
N ARG A 165 0.19 -14.16 -0.69
CA ARG A 165 0.42 -14.39 0.73
C ARG A 165 -0.23 -13.32 1.61
N ARG A 166 -0.20 -12.04 1.20
CA ARG A 166 -0.86 -10.93 1.91
C ARG A 166 -1.38 -9.86 0.96
N VAL A 167 -2.52 -9.29 1.32
CA VAL A 167 -3.18 -8.20 0.60
C VAL A 167 -3.32 -6.99 1.51
N TYR A 168 -2.94 -5.81 1.03
CA TYR A 168 -2.93 -4.57 1.79
C TYR A 168 -4.03 -3.62 1.28
N THR A 169 -4.73 -2.98 2.23
CA THR A 169 -5.82 -2.03 1.97
C THR A 169 -5.57 -0.70 2.69
N SER A 170 -6.49 0.26 2.55
CA SER A 170 -6.37 1.60 3.14
C SER A 170 -7.49 1.89 4.17
N ASP A 171 -7.94 0.86 4.88
CA ASP A 171 -9.09 0.97 5.80
C ASP A 171 -8.76 1.53 7.19
N GLY A 172 -7.48 1.84 7.45
CA GLY A 172 -6.99 2.42 8.69
C GLY A 172 -7.11 1.51 9.92
N GLY A 173 -6.50 1.91 11.02
CA GLY A 173 -6.52 1.17 12.28
C GLY A 173 -5.60 -0.05 12.29
N ARG A 174 -5.45 -0.67 13.47
CA ARG A 174 -4.54 -1.80 13.67
C ARG A 174 -5.04 -3.08 13.03
N THR A 175 -4.15 -3.96 12.60
CA THR A 175 -4.47 -5.25 12.00
C THR A 175 -3.69 -6.37 12.67
N ASP A 176 -4.20 -7.60 12.60
CA ASP A 176 -3.46 -8.78 13.05
C ASP A 176 -2.44 -9.14 11.95
N PRO A 177 -1.13 -9.19 12.26
CA PRO A 177 -0.08 -9.46 11.29
C PRO A 177 -0.10 -10.92 10.80
N GLN A 178 -1.01 -11.79 11.23
CA GLN A 178 -1.20 -13.13 10.67
C GLN A 178 -2.35 -13.19 9.66
N GLN A 179 -3.19 -12.16 9.57
CA GLN A 179 -4.32 -12.15 8.64
C GLN A 179 -3.86 -11.97 7.20
N TRP A 180 -4.64 -12.52 6.27
CA TRP A 180 -4.38 -12.35 4.84
C TRP A 180 -4.61 -10.90 4.38
N LEU A 181 -5.66 -10.25 4.88
CA LEU A 181 -5.99 -8.87 4.58
C LEU A 181 -5.41 -7.95 5.66
N GLN A 182 -4.52 -7.04 5.28
CA GLN A 182 -3.79 -6.12 6.13
C GLN A 182 -4.31 -4.70 5.90
N SER A 183 -4.95 -4.12 6.91
CA SER A 183 -5.42 -2.74 6.85
C SER A 183 -4.28 -1.77 7.16
N ARG A 184 -4.14 -0.72 6.35
CA ARG A 184 -3.11 0.31 6.50
C ARG A 184 -3.71 1.69 6.76
N PHE A 185 -2.95 2.50 7.47
CA PHE A 185 -3.19 3.91 7.66
C PHE A 185 -2.34 4.71 6.67
N SER A 186 -2.98 5.33 5.68
CA SER A 186 -2.31 6.26 4.77
C SER A 186 -1.94 7.54 5.51
N VAL A 187 -0.64 7.78 5.65
CA VAL A 187 -0.10 9.01 6.24
C VAL A 187 -0.39 10.16 5.29
N ARG A 188 -0.90 11.25 5.84
CA ARG A 188 -1.28 12.45 5.09
C ARG A 188 -0.31 13.59 5.38
N ARG A 189 -0.34 14.62 4.55
CA ARG A 189 0.48 15.83 4.67
C ARG A 189 0.38 16.48 6.06
N ASP A 190 -0.78 16.40 6.68
CA ASP A 190 -1.11 16.97 7.99
C ASP A 190 -0.98 15.98 9.17
N THR A 191 -0.60 14.72 8.90
CA THR A 191 -0.39 13.73 9.96
C THR A 191 0.88 14.06 10.73
N THR A 192 0.76 14.18 12.05
CA THR A 192 1.88 14.47 12.94
C THR A 192 2.39 13.22 13.66
N ALA A 193 3.60 13.28 14.19
CA ALA A 193 4.12 12.25 15.08
C ALA A 193 3.26 12.05 16.35
N GLU A 194 2.58 13.10 16.82
CA GLU A 194 1.67 13.00 17.96
C GLU A 194 0.42 12.19 17.61
N ASP A 195 -0.15 12.39 16.42
CA ASP A 195 -1.27 11.57 15.92
C ASP A 195 -0.89 10.09 15.88
N ILE A 196 0.31 9.77 15.38
CA ILE A 196 0.81 8.40 15.33
C ILE A 196 1.00 7.83 16.74
N ARG A 197 1.58 8.60 17.68
CA ARG A 197 1.70 8.17 19.09
C ARG A 197 0.33 7.92 19.72
N ALA A 198 -0.66 8.78 19.45
CA ALA A 198 -2.02 8.61 19.92
C ALA A 198 -2.65 7.33 19.35
N MET A 199 -2.45 7.04 18.05
CA MET A 199 -2.92 5.79 17.42
C MET A 199 -2.28 4.54 18.02
N LEU A 200 -0.98 4.61 18.36
CA LEU A 200 -0.26 3.50 18.99
C LEU A 200 -0.73 3.25 20.43
N ALA A 201 -1.04 4.32 21.17
CA ALA A 201 -1.57 4.24 22.52
C ALA A 201 -3.05 3.83 22.57
N HIS A 202 -3.82 4.12 21.51
CA HIS A 202 -5.26 3.88 21.48
C HIS A 202 -5.60 2.39 21.57
N ARG A 203 -6.57 2.07 22.42
CA ARG A 203 -7.17 0.74 22.54
C ARG A 203 -8.62 0.83 22.06
N PRO A 204 -8.94 0.33 20.86
CA PRO A 204 -10.27 0.50 20.31
C PRO A 204 -11.30 -0.23 21.15
N ALA A 205 -12.37 0.47 21.52
CA ALA A 205 -13.48 -0.13 22.25
C ALA A 205 -14.15 -1.24 21.41
N PRO A 206 -14.81 -2.25 22.01
CA PRO A 206 -15.49 -3.31 21.26
C PRO A 206 -16.44 -2.79 20.17
N ARG A 207 -17.16 -1.70 20.43
CA ARG A 207 -18.04 -1.03 19.46
C ARG A 207 -17.31 -0.49 18.23
N GLU A 208 -16.10 0.05 18.40
CA GLU A 208 -15.29 0.60 17.30
C GLU A 208 -14.78 -0.54 16.42
N ARG A 209 -14.36 -1.65 17.03
CA ARG A 209 -13.99 -2.88 16.34
C ARG A 209 -15.16 -3.44 15.53
N MET A 210 -16.35 -3.52 16.13
CA MET A 210 -17.57 -3.99 15.45
C MET A 210 -17.95 -3.08 14.28
N ARG A 211 -17.95 -1.76 14.49
CA ARG A 211 -18.23 -0.79 13.42
C ARG A 211 -17.26 -0.94 12.25
N ARG A 212 -15.96 -1.04 12.53
CA ARG A 212 -14.93 -1.25 11.50
C ARG A 212 -15.14 -2.58 10.78
N ALA A 213 -15.39 -3.66 11.50
CA ALA A 213 -15.69 -4.96 10.90
C ALA A 213 -16.92 -4.90 9.98
N ALA A 214 -17.98 -4.18 10.37
CA ALA A 214 -19.17 -3.98 9.54
C ALA A 214 -18.87 -3.18 8.27
N VAL A 215 -18.05 -2.11 8.35
CA VAL A 215 -17.62 -1.33 7.16
C VAL A 215 -16.80 -2.21 6.22
N MET A 216 -15.82 -2.95 6.74
CA MET A 216 -14.99 -3.87 5.97
C MET A 216 -15.83 -4.95 5.29
N TRP A 217 -16.80 -5.50 6.01
CA TRP A 217 -17.74 -6.49 5.50
C TRP A 217 -18.62 -5.88 4.40
N ALA A 218 -19.13 -4.67 4.59
CA ALA A 218 -19.94 -3.98 3.59
C ALA A 218 -19.15 -3.68 2.30
N LYS A 219 -17.88 -3.26 2.41
CA LYS A 219 -16.99 -3.11 1.24
C LYS A 219 -16.79 -4.45 0.52
N ARG A 220 -16.43 -5.50 1.26
CA ARG A 220 -16.21 -6.84 0.72
C ARG A 220 -17.44 -7.46 0.05
N ASN A 221 -18.64 -7.13 0.53
CA ASN A 221 -19.89 -7.68 0.02
C ASN A 221 -20.67 -6.69 -0.84
N ARG A 222 -20.05 -5.56 -1.23
CA ARG A 222 -20.68 -4.63 -2.15
C ARG A 222 -20.97 -5.39 -3.45
N PRO A 223 -22.23 -5.39 -3.93
CA PRO A 223 -22.55 -6.05 -5.18
C PRO A 223 -21.72 -5.41 -6.30
N THR A 224 -21.19 -6.26 -7.17
CA THR A 224 -20.54 -5.85 -8.41
C THR A 224 -21.47 -4.88 -9.10
N SER A 225 -21.03 -3.64 -9.32
CA SER A 225 -21.79 -2.73 -10.16
C SER A 225 -21.71 -3.30 -11.57
N GLY A 226 -22.71 -4.09 -11.93
CA GLY A 226 -22.74 -4.84 -13.17
C GLY A 226 -22.50 -3.91 -14.35
N MET A 227 -21.72 -4.38 -15.30
CA MET A 227 -21.82 -3.91 -16.68
C MET A 227 -23.31 -3.84 -17.03
N GLY A 228 -23.76 -2.65 -17.42
CA GLY A 228 -25.07 -2.47 -18.04
C GLY A 228 -25.25 -3.51 -19.14
N GLY A 229 -26.45 -4.09 -19.18
CA GLY A 229 -26.75 -5.29 -19.92
C GLY A 229 -26.32 -5.27 -21.39
N PHE A 230 -25.70 -6.36 -21.82
CA PHE A 230 -25.82 -6.81 -23.19
C PHE A 230 -27.15 -7.54 -23.30
N ALA A 231 -28.17 -6.82 -23.76
CA ALA A 231 -29.31 -7.46 -24.40
C ALA A 231 -28.77 -8.19 -25.64
N ARG A 232 -29.11 -9.47 -25.74
CA ARG A 232 -28.98 -10.24 -26.98
C ARG A 232 -30.02 -9.70 -27.96
N GLU A 233 -29.57 -9.24 -29.12
CA GLU A 233 -30.26 -9.39 -30.41
C GLU A 233 -29.20 -9.62 -31.49
#